data_AF-A0A1Y3AMB8-F1
#
_entry.id   AF-A0A1Y3AMB8-F1
#
_cell.length_a   1.000
_cell.length_b   1.000
_cell.length_c   1.000
_cell.angle_alpha   90.00
_cell.angle_beta   90.00
_cell.angle_gamma   90.00
#
_symmetry.space_group_name_H-M   'P 1'
#
loop_
_entity.id
_entity.type
_entity.pdbx_description
1 polymer ?
#
loop_
_entity_poly.entity_id
_entity_poly.type
_entity_poly.pdbx_seq_one_letter_code
_entity_poly.pdbx_strand_id
1 'polypeptide(L)'
;MAENRERFDGILLSMAQEHEGGVLDFLDTIFSFMARKTDFFIGAGEEKARKTVMEAFEKWNQESKRIHEQQEKVKMEKEKKHQERLAAKKREEEEFIKKMKDEPAIVEITDEEAEKMKEEQRKKQQQTSVSNDGDKTNEEKTELDDDKSL
;
A
#
# COMPACT_ATOMS: atom_id res chain seq x y z
N MET A 1 15.68 8.30 24.79
CA MET A 1 16.81 7.35 24.94
C MET A 1 16.95 6.41 23.73
N ALA A 2 15.85 5.82 23.22
CA ALA A 2 15.89 4.96 22.02
C ALA A 2 16.27 5.73 20.74
N GLU A 3 15.63 6.87 20.47
CA GLU A 3 15.99 7.76 19.35
C GLU A 3 17.44 8.27 19.38
N ASN A 4 18.06 8.31 20.56
CA ASN A 4 19.47 8.70 20.70
C ASN A 4 20.42 7.54 20.34
N ARG A 5 19.93 6.30 20.25
CA ARG A 5 20.72 5.13 19.84
C ARG A 5 20.64 4.92 18.33
N GLU A 6 19.45 5.07 17.74
CA GLU A 6 19.23 4.88 16.29
C GLU A 6 20.12 5.78 15.41
N ARG A 7 20.50 6.96 15.90
CA ARG A 7 21.47 7.83 15.20
C ARG A 7 22.85 7.19 14.99
N PHE A 8 23.22 6.23 15.83
CA PHE A 8 24.49 5.52 15.73
C PHE A 8 24.37 4.26 14.88
N ASP A 9 23.15 3.81 14.55
CA ASP A 9 22.94 2.56 13.80
C ASP A 9 23.62 2.61 12.43
N GLY A 10 23.57 3.75 11.74
CA GLY A 10 24.26 3.92 10.47
C GLY A 10 25.78 3.72 10.58
N ILE A 11 26.40 4.29 11.62
CA ILE A 11 27.84 4.16 11.87
C ILE A 11 28.18 2.73 12.26
N LEU A 12 27.40 2.12 13.16
CA LEU A 12 27.60 0.75 13.63
C LEU A 12 27.40 -0.26 12.50
N LEU A 13 26.44 -0.03 11.60
CA LEU A 13 26.20 -0.87 10.44
C LEU A 13 27.37 -0.80 9.46
N SER A 14 27.87 0.40 9.14
CA SER A 14 29.05 0.55 8.28
C SER A 14 30.26 -0.18 8.86
N MET A 15 30.51 -0.02 10.16
CA MET A 15 31.58 -0.76 10.84
C MET A 15 31.34 -2.27 10.74
N ALA A 16 30.15 -2.77 11.04
CA ALA A 16 29.86 -4.20 10.98
C ALA A 16 30.02 -4.79 9.57
N GLN A 17 29.72 -4.03 8.52
CA GLN A 17 29.88 -4.45 7.13
C GLN A 17 31.35 -4.53 6.69
N GLU A 18 32.22 -3.68 7.25
CA GLU A 18 33.67 -3.72 6.98
C GLU A 18 34.39 -4.92 7.62
N HIS A 19 33.79 -5.58 8.62
CA HIS A 19 34.38 -6.73 9.29
C HIS A 19 33.99 -8.04 8.57
N GLU A 20 34.89 -8.56 7.74
CA GLU A 20 34.70 -9.82 7.00
C GLU A 20 34.53 -11.04 7.93
N GLY A 21 35.09 -10.98 9.15
CA GLY A 21 34.93 -12.01 10.18
C GLY A 21 33.58 -12.00 10.90
N GLY A 22 32.66 -11.12 10.48
CA GLY A 22 31.31 -11.01 11.03
C GLY A 22 31.28 -10.45 12.45
N VAL A 23 30.31 -10.91 13.25
CA VAL A 23 30.03 -10.33 14.58
C VAL A 23 31.18 -10.52 15.57
N LEU A 24 31.90 -11.64 15.51
CA LEU A 24 33.01 -11.91 16.44
C LEU A 24 34.17 -10.92 16.22
N ASP A 25 34.52 -10.67 14.96
CA ASP A 25 35.56 -9.72 14.57
C ASP A 25 35.17 -8.28 14.88
N PHE A 26 33.90 -7.91 14.61
CA PHE A 26 33.36 -6.62 15.03
C PHE A 26 33.43 -6.41 16.55
N LEU A 27 33.05 -7.42 17.35
CA LEU A 27 33.14 -7.34 18.81
C LEU A 27 34.60 -7.27 19.30
N ASP A 28 35.53 -7.98 18.65
CA ASP A 28 36.96 -7.88 18.97
C ASP A 28 37.48 -6.46 18.74
N THR A 29 37.11 -5.82 17.63
CA THR A 29 37.43 -4.42 17.37
C THR A 29 36.93 -3.50 18.49
N ILE A 30 35.68 -3.67 18.94
CA ILE A 30 35.12 -2.89 20.05
C ILE A 30 35.89 -3.13 21.36
N PHE A 31 36.17 -4.38 21.71
CA PHE A 31 36.93 -4.69 22.92
C PHE A 31 38.38 -4.19 22.83
N SER A 32 39.01 -4.25 21.66
CA SER A 32 40.34 -3.68 21.42
C SER A 32 40.35 -2.17 21.62
N PHE A 33 39.28 -1.48 21.24
CA PHE A 33 39.12 -0.04 21.46
C PHE A 33 38.98 0.24 22.96
N MET A 34 38.12 -0.50 23.66
CA MET A 34 37.95 -0.36 25.10
C MET A 34 39.27 -0.60 25.85
N ALA A 35 40.05 -1.61 25.47
CA ALA A 35 41.35 -1.88 26.09
C ALA A 35 42.38 -0.77 25.90
N ARG A 36 42.34 -0.05 24.76
CA ARG A 36 43.35 0.98 24.41
C ARG A 36 42.95 2.40 24.76
N LYS A 37 41.66 2.71 24.76
CA LYS A 37 41.12 4.07 24.86
C LYS A 37 40.31 4.31 26.13
N THR A 38 40.08 3.27 26.93
CA THR A 38 39.35 3.36 28.19
C THR A 38 40.08 2.60 29.28
N ASP A 39 39.71 2.85 30.52
CA ASP A 39 40.17 2.10 31.69
C ASP A 39 39.27 0.88 31.99
N PHE A 40 38.42 0.45 31.05
CA PHE A 40 37.38 -0.55 31.30
C PHE A 40 37.88 -1.84 31.98
N PHE A 41 39.01 -2.38 31.52
CA PHE A 41 39.55 -3.64 32.06
C PHE A 41 40.47 -3.45 33.27
N ILE A 42 40.97 -2.23 33.52
CA ILE A 42 41.98 -1.95 34.56
C ILE A 42 41.38 -1.18 35.74
N GLY A 43 40.51 -0.20 35.48
CA GLY A 43 40.00 0.75 36.46
C GLY A 43 39.15 0.13 37.57
N ALA A 44 38.42 -0.95 37.27
CA ALA A 44 37.52 -1.58 38.24
C ALA A 44 37.72 -3.09 38.42
N GLY A 45 38.76 -3.64 37.80
CA GLY A 45 39.09 -5.06 37.83
C GLY A 45 38.31 -5.93 36.84
N GLU A 46 38.91 -7.06 36.48
CA GLU A 46 38.39 -8.01 35.49
C GLU A 46 36.97 -8.51 35.81
N GLU A 47 36.71 -8.83 37.09
CA GLU A 47 35.41 -9.37 37.52
C GLU A 47 34.27 -8.37 37.24
N LYS A 48 34.49 -7.09 37.54
CA LYS A 48 33.48 -6.05 37.30
C LYS A 48 33.29 -5.81 35.81
N ALA A 49 34.37 -5.76 35.03
CA ALA A 49 34.30 -5.63 33.57
C ALA A 49 33.48 -6.78 32.96
N ARG A 50 33.77 -8.02 33.33
CA ARG A 50 33.01 -9.21 32.89
C ARG A 50 31.55 -9.13 33.28
N LYS A 51 31.26 -8.75 34.53
CA LYS A 51 29.88 -8.58 35.02
C LYS A 51 29.13 -7.54 34.20
N THR A 52 29.74 -6.40 33.89
CA THR A 52 29.13 -5.35 33.08
C THR A 52 28.79 -5.82 31.66
N VAL A 53 29.67 -6.57 31.00
CA VAL A 53 29.38 -7.14 29.67
C VAL A 53 28.20 -8.12 29.74
N MET A 54 28.19 -9.00 30.74
CA MET A 54 27.13 -10.00 30.90
C MET A 54 25.77 -9.37 31.23
N GLU A 55 25.74 -8.35 32.07
CA GLU A 55 24.51 -7.59 32.38
C GLU A 55 23.97 -6.87 31.14
N ALA A 56 24.85 -6.28 30.33
CA ALA A 56 24.46 -5.65 29.07
C ALA A 56 23.90 -6.68 28.09
N PHE A 57 24.55 -7.84 27.96
CA PHE A 57 24.07 -8.94 27.13
C PHE A 57 22.67 -9.40 27.56
N GLU A 58 22.47 -9.70 28.84
CA GLU A 58 21.20 -10.23 29.33
C GLU A 58 20.05 -9.25 29.13
N LYS A 59 20.30 -7.95 29.38
CA LYS A 59 19.31 -6.89 29.13
C LYS A 59 18.83 -6.88 27.67
N TRP A 60 19.76 -6.93 26.71
CA TRP A 60 19.40 -6.87 25.29
C TRP A 60 18.87 -8.20 24.76
N ASN A 61 19.29 -9.33 25.33
CA ASN A 61 18.71 -10.64 25.05
C ASN A 61 17.22 -10.68 25.42
N GLN A 62 16.88 -10.19 26.61
CA GLN A 62 15.49 -10.08 27.06
C GLN A 62 14.67 -9.11 26.19
N GLU A 63 15.22 -7.93 25.89
CA GLU A 63 14.52 -6.94 25.04
C GLU A 63 14.33 -7.45 23.61
N SER A 64 15.32 -8.14 23.04
CA SER A 64 15.22 -8.73 21.70
C SER A 64 14.09 -9.76 21.61
N LYS A 65 13.96 -10.65 22.61
CA LYS A 65 12.84 -11.60 22.71
C LYS A 65 11.50 -10.88 22.80
N ARG A 66 11.41 -9.84 23.64
CA ARG A 66 10.19 -9.03 23.78
C ARG A 66 9.78 -8.36 22.47
N ILE A 67 10.75 -7.79 21.74
CA ILE A 67 10.50 -7.16 20.43
C ILE A 67 10.05 -8.22 19.43
N HIS A 68 10.69 -9.38 19.39
CA HIS A 68 10.32 -10.47 18.50
C HIS A 68 8.88 -10.95 18.73
N GLU A 69 8.52 -11.23 19.98
CA GLU A 69 7.16 -11.64 20.34
C GLU A 69 6.11 -10.58 19.98
N GLN A 70 6.43 -9.29 20.17
CA GLN A 70 5.54 -8.19 19.77
C GLN A 70 5.37 -8.13 18.25
N GLN A 71 6.45 -8.28 17.49
CA GLN A 71 6.40 -8.29 16.03
C GLN A 71 5.57 -9.47 15.51
N GLU A 72 5.68 -10.66 16.12
CA GLU A 72 4.86 -11.81 15.75
C GLU A 72 3.37 -11.58 16.04
N LYS A 73 3.03 -11.03 17.20
CA LYS A 73 1.63 -10.67 17.53
C LYS A 73 1.05 -9.67 16.54
N VAL A 74 1.80 -8.60 16.21
CA VAL A 74 1.37 -7.60 15.23
C VAL A 74 1.19 -8.22 13.84
N LYS A 75 2.06 -9.14 13.42
CA LYS A 75 1.92 -9.86 12.15
C LYS A 75 0.66 -10.72 12.14
N MET A 76 0.41 -11.49 13.20
CA MET A 76 -0.79 -12.32 13.33
C MET A 76 -2.09 -11.50 13.32
N GLU A 77 -2.12 -10.37 14.01
CA GLU A 77 -3.29 -9.47 14.02
C GLU A 77 -3.55 -8.84 12.64
N LYS A 78 -2.49 -8.42 11.94
CA LYS A 78 -2.59 -7.89 10.57
C LYS A 78 -3.11 -8.95 9.61
N GLU A 79 -2.61 -10.18 9.71
CA GLU A 79 -3.04 -11.29 8.87
C GLU A 79 -4.51 -11.65 9.13
N LYS A 80 -4.92 -11.76 10.40
CA LYS A 80 -6.31 -12.03 10.77
C LYS A 80 -7.26 -10.96 10.23
N LYS A 81 -6.90 -9.68 10.39
CA LYS A 81 -7.69 -8.55 9.86
C LYS A 81 -7.73 -8.55 8.33
N HIS A 82 -6.67 -8.97 7.67
CA HIS A 82 -6.64 -9.10 6.21
C HIS A 82 -7.58 -10.21 5.74
N GLN A 83 -7.52 -11.38 6.37
CA GLN A 83 -8.40 -12.51 6.05
C GLN A 83 -9.88 -12.18 6.31
N GLU A 84 -10.20 -11.52 7.43
CA GLU A 84 -11.57 -11.08 7.73
C GLU A 84 -12.12 -10.12 6.65
N ARG A 85 -11.29 -9.17 6.18
CA ARG A 85 -11.66 -8.24 5.09
C ARG A 85 -11.89 -8.97 3.77
N LEU A 86 -11.04 -9.93 3.43
CA LEU A 86 -11.21 -10.73 2.21
C LEU A 86 -12.48 -11.60 2.28
N ALA A 87 -12.75 -12.22 3.43
CA ALA A 87 -13.94 -13.02 3.64
C ALA A 87 -15.23 -12.17 3.59
N ALA A 88 -15.22 -10.97 4.19
CA ALA A 88 -16.34 -10.04 4.11
C ALA A 88 -16.64 -9.61 2.67
N LYS A 89 -15.60 -9.21 1.91
CA LYS A 89 -15.75 -8.86 0.49
C LYS A 89 -16.33 -9.99 -0.35
N LYS A 90 -15.85 -11.23 -0.14
CA LYS A 90 -16.39 -12.41 -0.86
C LYS A 90 -17.86 -12.64 -0.55
N ARG A 91 -18.27 -12.51 0.72
CA ARG A 91 -19.70 -12.65 1.10
C ARG A 91 -20.56 -11.55 0.49
N GLU A 92 -20.10 -10.31 0.50
CA GLU A 92 -20.81 -9.19 -0.14
C GLU A 92 -20.97 -9.41 -1.65
N GLU A 93 -19.92 -9.89 -2.32
CA GLU A 93 -19.95 -10.20 -3.76
C GLU A 93 -20.89 -11.38 -4.07
N GLU A 94 -20.85 -12.45 -3.26
CA GLU A 94 -21.77 -13.59 -3.38
C GLU A 94 -23.24 -13.17 -3.15
N GLU A 95 -23.51 -12.32 -2.15
CA GLU A 95 -24.84 -11.77 -1.90
C GLU A 95 -25.31 -10.84 -3.04
N PHE A 96 -24.42 -10.02 -3.60
CA PHE A 96 -24.72 -9.17 -4.74
C PHE A 96 -25.06 -10.00 -5.98
N ILE A 97 -24.26 -11.03 -6.30
CA ILE A 97 -24.52 -11.95 -7.41
C ILE A 97 -25.86 -12.68 -7.21
N LYS A 98 -26.17 -13.10 -5.98
CA LYS A 98 -27.44 -13.76 -5.68
C LYS A 98 -28.64 -12.81 -5.87
N LYS A 99 -28.56 -11.59 -5.36
CA LYS A 99 -29.61 -10.57 -5.56
C LYS A 99 -29.80 -10.23 -7.04
N MET A 100 -28.71 -10.14 -7.81
CA MET A 100 -28.76 -9.88 -9.25
C MET A 100 -29.32 -11.06 -10.06
N LYS A 101 -29.24 -12.30 -9.54
CA LYS A 101 -29.92 -13.48 -10.13
C LYS A 101 -31.40 -13.58 -9.74
N ASP A 102 -31.77 -13.06 -8.56
CA ASP A 102 -33.14 -13.08 -8.05
C ASP A 102 -33.97 -11.87 -8.56
N GLU A 103 -33.34 -10.80 -9.03
CA GLU A 103 -34.00 -9.77 -9.86
C GLU A 103 -34.27 -10.34 -11.26
N PRO A 104 -35.52 -10.30 -11.75
CA PRO A 104 -35.87 -10.87 -13.04
C PRO A 104 -35.06 -10.17 -14.12
N ALA A 105 -34.36 -10.97 -14.92
CA ALA A 105 -33.80 -10.56 -16.20
C ALA A 105 -34.80 -9.64 -16.90
N ILE A 106 -34.32 -8.45 -17.30
CA ILE A 106 -35.03 -7.50 -18.14
C ILE A 106 -35.79 -8.29 -19.20
N VAL A 107 -37.12 -8.22 -19.11
CA VAL A 107 -38.03 -8.78 -20.10
C VAL A 107 -37.59 -8.27 -21.46
N GLU A 108 -37.22 -9.18 -22.36
CA GLU A 108 -37.10 -8.90 -23.78
C GLU A 108 -38.46 -8.36 -24.23
N ILE A 109 -38.57 -7.03 -24.36
CA ILE A 109 -39.57 -6.46 -25.27
C ILE A 109 -39.11 -6.92 -26.64
N THR A 110 -39.74 -8.00 -27.10
CA THR A 110 -39.66 -8.55 -28.45
C THR A 110 -39.73 -7.41 -29.48
N ASP A 111 -38.84 -7.44 -30.48
CA ASP A 111 -38.72 -6.44 -31.55
C ASP A 111 -40.03 -6.09 -32.27
N GLU A 112 -41.09 -6.90 -32.10
CA GLU A 112 -42.43 -6.69 -32.69
C GLU A 112 -43.21 -5.48 -32.13
N GLU A 113 -42.97 -5.02 -30.89
CA GLU A 113 -43.65 -3.82 -30.37
C GLU A 113 -42.96 -2.50 -30.76
N ALA A 114 -41.66 -2.54 -31.04
CA ALA A 114 -40.91 -1.38 -31.51
C ALA A 114 -41.27 -1.00 -32.96
N GLU A 115 -41.68 -1.96 -33.79
CA GLU A 115 -42.14 -1.68 -35.15
C GLU A 115 -43.52 -0.99 -35.19
N LYS A 116 -44.45 -1.37 -34.30
CA LYS A 116 -45.78 -0.76 -34.25
C LYS A 116 -45.74 0.71 -33.85
N MET A 117 -44.86 1.11 -32.93
CA MET A 117 -44.67 2.52 -32.57
C MET A 117 -44.00 3.34 -33.69
N LYS A 118 -43.06 2.74 -34.44
CA LYS A 118 -42.42 3.40 -35.59
C LYS A 118 -43.40 3.59 -36.75
N GLU A 119 -44.32 2.64 -36.96
CA GLU A 119 -45.31 2.73 -38.03
C GLU A 119 -46.41 3.76 -37.73
N GLU A 120 -46.83 3.90 -36.47
CA GLU A 120 -47.74 4.98 -36.06
C GLU A 120 -47.09 6.38 -36.14
N GLN A 121 -45.80 6.51 -35.81
CA GLN A 121 -45.07 7.78 -35.97
C GLN A 121 -44.86 8.16 -37.44
N ARG A 122 -44.61 7.19 -38.33
CA ARG A 122 -44.51 7.43 -39.78
C ARG A 122 -45.83 7.88 -40.40
N LYS A 123 -46.97 7.32 -39.96
CA LYS A 123 -48.30 7.76 -40.43
C LYS A 123 -48.66 9.18 -39.97
N LYS A 124 -48.20 9.61 -38.79
CA LYS A 124 -48.39 10.99 -38.32
C LYS A 124 -47.51 12.03 -39.03
N GLN A 125 -46.31 11.67 -39.50
CA GLN A 125 -45.42 12.60 -40.21
C GLN A 125 -45.76 12.82 -41.70
N GLN A 126 -46.56 11.95 -42.32
CA GLN A 126 -47.01 12.12 -43.71
C GLN A 126 -48.25 13.03 -43.86
N GLN A 127 -48.89 13.46 -42.77
CA GLN A 127 -50.00 14.42 -42.82
C GLN A 127 -49.59 15.88 -42.58
N THR A 128 -48.33 16.16 -42.22
CA THR A 128 -47.87 17.53 -41.88
C THR A 128 -46.87 18.14 -42.86
N SER A 129 -46.59 17.51 -44.01
CA SER A 129 -45.66 18.03 -45.03
C SER A 129 -46.36 18.47 -46.32
N VAL A 130 -47.31 19.40 -46.21
CA VAL A 130 -47.63 20.35 -47.30
C VAL A 130 -47.84 21.72 -46.67
N SER A 131 -46.74 22.43 -46.37
CA SER A 131 -46.68 23.91 -46.41
C SER A 131 -45.27 24.41 -46.10
N ASN A 132 -44.72 25.11 -47.10
CA ASN A 132 -43.68 26.16 -47.09
C ASN A 132 -42.26 25.79 -46.64
N ASP A 133 -41.24 25.86 -47.50
CA ASP A 133 -40.71 26.97 -48.34
C ASP A 133 -39.71 27.87 -47.59
N GLY A 134 -38.57 28.14 -48.23
CA GLY A 134 -37.57 29.15 -47.85
C GLY A 134 -36.32 28.58 -47.15
N ASP A 135 -35.20 28.30 -47.80
CA ASP A 135 -34.22 29.20 -48.47
C ASP A 135 -33.04 29.62 -47.57
N LYS A 136 -31.84 29.58 -48.18
CA LYS A 136 -30.50 30.07 -47.80
C LYS A 136 -29.62 29.24 -46.87
N THR A 137 -28.60 28.49 -47.34
CA THR A 137 -27.29 28.80 -47.99
C THR A 137 -26.22 29.42 -47.06
N ASN A 138 -24.99 28.89 -47.24
CA ASN A 138 -23.64 29.42 -46.99
C ASN A 138 -22.97 29.13 -45.63
N GLU A 139 -21.87 28.34 -45.62
CA GLU A 139 -20.44 28.71 -45.88
C GLU A 139 -19.86 29.49 -44.68
N GLU A 140 -18.64 29.33 -44.18
CA GLU A 140 -17.45 28.51 -44.44
C GLU A 140 -16.52 28.71 -43.21
N LYS A 141 -15.56 27.80 -43.01
CA LYS A 141 -14.18 27.93 -42.45
C LYS A 141 -13.85 29.10 -41.49
N THR A 142 -13.13 28.90 -40.38
CA THR A 142 -11.65 28.86 -40.30
C THR A 142 -11.24 28.57 -38.83
N GLU A 143 -10.38 27.58 -38.56
CA GLU A 143 -8.96 27.73 -38.16
C GLU A 143 -8.63 28.83 -37.13
N LEU A 144 -8.05 28.45 -35.98
CA LEU A 144 -6.64 28.71 -35.64
C LEU A 144 -6.27 28.26 -34.20
N ASP A 145 -5.13 27.57 -34.13
CA ASP A 145 -4.25 27.39 -32.98
C ASP A 145 -3.79 28.73 -32.38
N ASP A 146 -3.71 28.80 -31.05
CA ASP A 146 -2.60 29.36 -30.25
C ASP A 146 -3.10 29.48 -28.79
N ASP A 147 -2.37 28.91 -27.82
CA ASP A 147 -1.65 29.75 -26.84
C ASP A 147 -0.91 28.91 -25.78
N LYS A 148 0.36 29.26 -25.63
CA LYS A 148 1.29 28.86 -24.58
C LYS A 148 0.93 29.51 -23.25
N SER A 149 1.17 28.82 -22.15
CA SER A 149 1.91 29.39 -21.01
C SER A 149 2.29 28.25 -20.06
N LEU A 150 3.59 27.94 -19.95
CA LEU A 150 4.53 28.49 -18.96
C LEU A 150 4.14 28.18 -17.52
#